data_AF-A0A642C3P4-F1
#
_entry.id   AF-A0A642C3P4-F1
#
_cell.length_a   1.000
_cell.length_b   1.000
_cell.length_c   1.000
_cell.angle_alpha   90.00
_cell.angle_beta   90.00
_cell.angle_gamma   90.00
#
_symmetry.space_group_name_H-M   'P 1'
#
loop_
_entity.id
_entity.type
_entity.pdbx_description
1 polymer ?
#
loop_
_entity_poly.entity_id
_entity_poly.type
_entity_poly.pdbx_seq_one_letter_code
_entity_poly.pdbx_strand_id
1 'polypeptide(L)'
;YGCWAQFSGDGEWAQSNNHVQPRSIFYAQLEDRLQKKCAERARILPRNTSATSSPTVEVAMELAKEAYNPRLTLEHWIEQGAFAPSIAMSGVKSIDDMKEKKITPNKTSAQPEVTIANGRIQMDGTLLVGGSHTTPWWNGKLKTSFLKKASPAITRFVPGREGLGLTDRIDSVIGYMKQKNILVFDQNYGLWYDRRRDDHERVRRRDGDVWGPFYEQPFGRSGQGTAWEGLSKYDLNRPNAWYWSRLKEFAEKGSKDGLLLFHENYFQHNILEAGAHWVDCPWRSTNNINQTGFPEPAPFAGDKRIFVADMFYDITHPVRRELHKQYIRQCLNNFADNPNVIQLTSAEFTGPLHFVQFWLDVIAEWETETGKKAKVALSTTKDVQDAILADPKRAAVVDIIDIRYWHYKTDGVFAPEGGKNMAPRQHMRKMKVGKVTFTEAYKAVHEYRQKFPEKAVTFYAQNYPAMGWAVF
;
A
#
# COMPACT_ATOMS: atom_id res chain seq x y z
N TYR A 1 17.12 26.40 9.98
CA TYR A 1 16.64 25.50 11.05
C TYR A 1 15.99 24.27 10.44
N GLY A 2 16.08 23.11 11.10
CA GLY A 2 15.43 21.87 10.67
C GLY A 2 15.64 20.77 11.70
N CYS A 3 14.67 19.89 11.93
CA CYS A 3 14.80 18.77 12.87
C CYS A 3 14.26 17.46 12.28
N TRP A 4 14.99 16.35 12.54
CA TRP A 4 14.63 14.97 12.15
C TRP A 4 14.81 14.08 13.38
N ALA A 5 13.71 13.60 13.96
CA ALA A 5 13.71 12.73 15.14
C ALA A 5 12.29 12.19 15.42
N GLN A 6 12.20 11.20 16.30
CA GLN A 6 10.94 10.89 16.99
C GLN A 6 10.71 11.95 18.10
N PHE A 7 9.59 12.68 18.02
CA PHE A 7 9.28 13.78 18.94
C PHE A 7 8.53 13.26 20.19
N SER A 8 8.97 13.64 21.39
CA SER A 8 8.30 13.35 22.65
C SER A 8 8.60 14.42 23.71
N GLY A 9 7.63 14.71 24.58
CA GLY A 9 7.73 15.73 25.64
C GLY A 9 6.88 16.97 25.34
N ASP A 10 7.07 18.01 26.14
CA ASP A 10 6.28 19.25 26.11
C ASP A 10 7.00 20.40 25.38
N GLY A 11 7.99 20.07 24.53
CA GLY A 11 8.78 21.04 23.78
C GLY A 11 8.05 21.58 22.54
N GLU A 12 8.49 22.74 22.04
CA GLU A 12 8.05 23.27 20.76
C GLU A 12 9.08 22.93 19.66
N TRP A 13 8.64 22.21 18.62
CA TRP A 13 9.47 21.87 17.47
C TRP A 13 9.06 22.68 16.24
N ALA A 14 9.92 23.58 15.80
CA ALA A 14 9.77 24.30 14.52
C ALA A 14 10.59 23.61 13.42
N GLN A 15 10.08 23.63 12.18
CA GLN A 15 10.77 23.09 10.99
C GLN A 15 11.04 21.56 11.04
N SER A 16 10.11 20.80 11.63
CA SER A 16 10.14 19.33 11.66
C SER A 16 10.10 18.72 10.27
N ASN A 17 10.98 17.74 10.03
CA ASN A 17 11.20 17.07 8.75
C ASN A 17 11.63 18.03 7.63
N ASN A 18 12.40 19.08 7.96
CA ASN A 18 12.94 20.05 6.99
C ASN A 18 14.48 20.11 7.02
N HIS A 19 15.09 20.67 5.97
CA HIS A 19 16.54 20.81 5.86
C HIS A 19 17.05 22.10 6.49
N VAL A 20 18.23 22.02 7.10
CA VAL A 20 18.98 23.20 7.54
C VAL A 20 19.60 23.89 6.33
N GLN A 21 19.38 25.20 6.22
CA GLN A 21 20.12 26.10 5.34
C GLN A 21 20.98 27.03 6.22
N PRO A 22 22.24 27.31 5.86
CA PRO A 22 22.97 26.75 4.71
C PRO A 22 23.33 25.27 4.91
N ARG A 23 23.56 24.56 3.81
CA ARG A 23 23.90 23.13 3.82
C ARG A 23 25.24 22.80 4.50
N SER A 24 26.17 23.75 4.52
CA SER A 24 27.40 23.68 5.31
C SER A 24 27.72 25.06 5.85
N ILE A 25 27.77 25.18 7.19
CA ILE A 25 28.17 26.41 7.88
C ILE A 25 29.61 26.80 7.49
N PHE A 26 30.50 25.82 7.34
CA PHE A 26 31.89 26.05 6.94
C PHE A 26 31.97 26.74 5.57
N TYR A 27 31.26 26.24 4.55
CA TYR A 27 31.32 26.84 3.22
C TYR A 27 30.59 28.19 3.13
N ALA A 28 29.53 28.39 3.91
CA ALA A 28 28.89 29.69 4.03
C ALA A 28 29.86 30.73 4.64
N GLN A 29 30.53 30.39 5.74
CA GLN A 29 31.54 31.23 6.36
C GLN A 29 32.76 31.45 5.45
N LEU A 30 33.12 30.46 4.62
CA LEU A 30 34.22 30.58 3.66
C LEU A 30 33.86 31.54 2.51
N GLU A 31 32.63 31.46 2.01
CA GLU A 31 32.10 32.40 1.01
C GLU A 31 32.04 33.83 1.57
N ASP A 32 31.54 33.99 2.80
CA ASP A 32 31.54 35.28 3.50
C ASP A 32 32.97 35.83 3.70
N ARG A 33 33.94 34.98 4.05
CA ARG A 33 35.33 35.41 4.25
C ARG A 33 36.03 35.78 2.96
N LEU A 34 35.78 35.02 1.90
CA LEU A 34 36.47 35.18 0.61
C LEU A 34 35.74 36.13 -0.36
N GLN A 35 34.53 36.58 0.00
CA GLN A 35 33.66 37.43 -0.83
C GLN A 35 33.50 36.90 -2.27
N LYS A 36 33.46 35.57 -2.41
CA LYS A 36 33.32 34.87 -3.70
C LYS A 36 32.62 33.54 -3.52
N LYS A 37 31.86 33.12 -4.53
CA LYS A 37 31.16 31.83 -4.55
C LYS A 37 32.15 30.69 -4.32
N CYS A 38 31.95 29.94 -3.24
CA CYS A 38 32.79 28.80 -2.89
C CYS A 38 32.13 27.45 -3.19
N ALA A 39 30.92 27.46 -3.76
CA ALA A 39 30.15 26.27 -4.08
C ALA A 39 30.89 25.29 -5.01
N GLU A 40 31.68 25.79 -5.97
CA GLU A 40 32.48 24.95 -6.89
C GLU A 40 33.67 24.27 -6.20
N ARG A 41 34.19 24.88 -5.12
CA ARG A 41 35.20 24.25 -4.25
C ARG A 41 34.58 23.32 -3.22
N ALA A 42 33.28 23.45 -2.99
CA ALA A 42 32.55 22.61 -2.07
C ALA A 42 32.34 21.24 -2.70
N ARG A 43 33.22 20.29 -2.39
CA ARG A 43 33.02 18.87 -2.68
C ARG A 43 31.92 18.32 -1.76
N ILE A 44 30.68 18.77 -1.97
CA ILE A 44 29.47 18.31 -1.30
C ILE A 44 28.63 17.57 -2.35
N LEU A 45 28.24 16.32 -2.07
CA LEU A 45 27.38 15.53 -2.95
C LEU A 45 26.13 16.35 -3.35
N PRO A 46 25.91 16.68 -4.63
CA PRO A 46 24.72 17.40 -5.05
C PRO A 46 23.48 16.59 -4.68
N ARG A 47 22.53 17.25 -4.02
CA ARG A 47 21.22 16.68 -3.69
C ARG A 47 20.18 17.72 -4.07
N ASN A 48 19.19 17.31 -4.85
CA ASN A 48 18.01 18.11 -5.03
C ASN A 48 17.25 18.14 -3.69
N THR A 49 17.10 19.31 -3.09
CA THR A 49 16.39 19.49 -1.80
C THR A 49 15.01 20.13 -1.99
N SER A 50 14.67 20.56 -3.20
CA SER A 50 13.37 21.15 -3.52
C SER A 50 12.41 20.07 -4.02
N ALA A 51 11.47 19.65 -3.17
CA ALA A 51 10.30 18.91 -3.61
C ALA A 51 9.06 19.30 -2.80
N THR A 52 7.93 19.36 -3.50
CA THR A 52 6.64 19.74 -2.92
C THR A 52 5.89 18.52 -2.39
N SER A 53 5.20 18.69 -1.26
CA SER A 53 4.27 17.70 -0.69
C SER A 53 2.92 17.64 -1.42
N SER A 54 2.71 18.59 -2.33
CA SER A 54 1.47 18.81 -3.07
C SER A 54 1.85 19.27 -4.48
N PRO A 55 2.39 18.37 -5.33
CA PRO A 55 2.73 18.69 -6.72
C PRO A 55 1.47 19.00 -7.53
N THR A 56 1.61 19.77 -8.61
CA THR A 56 0.58 19.77 -9.67
C THR A 56 0.70 18.46 -10.46
N VAL A 57 -0.28 18.17 -11.32
CA VAL A 57 -0.25 16.95 -12.15
C VAL A 57 0.98 16.96 -13.07
N GLU A 58 1.29 18.10 -13.67
CA GLU A 58 2.45 18.27 -14.56
C GLU A 58 3.76 17.97 -13.81
N VAL A 59 3.93 18.56 -12.62
CA VAL A 59 5.11 18.33 -11.78
C VAL A 59 5.20 16.88 -11.33
N ALA A 60 4.09 16.23 -10.97
CA ALA A 60 4.10 14.82 -10.58
C ALA A 60 4.54 13.90 -11.73
N MET A 61 4.09 14.20 -12.96
CA MET A 61 4.50 13.48 -14.17
C MET A 61 5.97 13.72 -14.52
N GLU A 62 6.48 14.94 -14.35
CA GLU A 62 7.91 15.25 -14.52
C GLU A 62 8.76 14.48 -13.51
N LEU A 63 8.39 14.49 -12.22
CA LEU A 63 9.10 13.75 -11.17
C LEU A 63 9.06 12.23 -11.39
N ALA A 64 7.95 11.70 -11.92
CA ALA A 64 7.85 10.29 -12.30
C ALA A 64 8.81 9.95 -13.46
N LYS A 65 8.94 10.83 -14.46
CA LYS A 65 9.93 10.68 -15.55
C LYS A 65 11.36 10.80 -15.05
N GLU A 66 11.65 11.78 -14.19
CA GLU A 66 12.96 11.93 -13.55
C GLU A 66 13.37 10.68 -12.77
N ALA A 67 12.40 9.99 -12.16
CA ALA A 67 12.68 8.80 -11.37
C ALA A 67 13.33 7.67 -12.18
N TYR A 68 13.14 7.62 -13.50
CA TYR A 68 13.79 6.63 -14.39
C TYR A 68 15.30 6.83 -14.49
N ASN A 69 15.82 8.01 -14.14
CA ASN A 69 17.24 8.31 -14.17
C ASN A 69 17.87 7.98 -12.80
N PRO A 70 18.77 6.99 -12.71
CA PRO A 70 19.42 6.65 -11.45
C PRO A 70 20.17 7.85 -10.87
N ARG A 71 20.04 8.05 -9.55
CA ARG A 71 20.75 9.12 -8.85
C ARG A 71 22.23 8.80 -8.73
N LEU A 72 23.06 9.86 -8.71
CA LEU A 72 24.48 9.75 -8.41
C LEU A 72 24.68 9.14 -7.01
N THR A 73 25.31 7.97 -6.94
CA THR A 73 25.65 7.32 -5.67
C THR A 73 26.79 8.04 -4.97
N LEU A 74 26.89 7.90 -3.65
CA LEU A 74 28.04 8.41 -2.91
C LEU A 74 29.34 7.76 -3.40
N GLU A 75 29.31 6.45 -3.66
CA GLU A 75 30.43 5.68 -4.23
C GLU A 75 30.86 6.25 -5.58
N HIS A 76 29.94 6.40 -6.54
CA HIS A 76 30.27 6.94 -7.86
C HIS A 76 30.72 8.40 -7.79
N TRP A 77 30.16 9.21 -6.89
CA TRP A 77 30.64 10.58 -6.64
C TRP A 77 32.03 10.62 -5.99
N ILE A 78 32.36 9.63 -5.15
CA ILE A 78 33.71 9.46 -4.59
C ILE A 78 34.67 9.02 -5.70
N GLU A 79 34.30 8.03 -6.53
CA GLU A 79 35.07 7.46 -7.65
C GLU A 79 35.32 8.48 -8.77
N GLN A 80 34.38 9.41 -9.00
CA GLN A 80 34.58 10.58 -9.87
C GLN A 80 35.74 11.48 -9.37
N GLY A 81 36.20 11.32 -8.13
CA GLY A 81 37.51 11.78 -7.70
C GLY A 81 38.53 10.66 -7.79
N ALA A 82 39.57 10.86 -8.61
CA ALA A 82 40.62 9.87 -8.81
C ALA A 82 41.24 9.39 -7.49
N PHE A 83 40.96 8.14 -7.13
CA PHE A 83 41.80 7.32 -6.27
C PHE A 83 41.62 5.87 -6.73
N ALA A 84 42.73 5.19 -7.00
CA ALA A 84 42.73 3.80 -7.45
C ALA A 84 43.02 2.88 -6.26
N PRO A 85 42.08 2.01 -5.86
CA PRO A 85 42.40 0.81 -5.12
C PRO A 85 42.16 -0.45 -5.96
N SER A 86 43.11 -1.38 -5.86
CA SER A 86 43.09 -2.71 -6.46
C SER A 86 42.99 -3.76 -5.35
N ILE A 87 42.01 -4.66 -5.44
CA ILE A 87 42.04 -5.98 -4.77
C ILE A 87 41.14 -6.98 -5.51
N ALA A 88 41.69 -8.16 -5.82
CA ALA A 88 41.01 -9.27 -6.47
C ALA A 88 40.52 -10.31 -5.44
N MET A 89 39.38 -10.96 -5.69
CA MET A 89 38.88 -12.11 -4.92
C MET A 89 38.18 -13.11 -5.86
N SER A 90 38.50 -14.40 -5.70
CA SER A 90 37.91 -15.52 -6.45
C SER A 90 37.52 -16.68 -5.52
N GLY A 91 36.37 -17.31 -5.77
CA GLY A 91 36.08 -18.70 -5.34
C GLY A 91 34.80 -18.88 -4.50
N VAL A 92 33.76 -19.48 -5.09
CA VAL A 92 32.49 -19.88 -4.44
C VAL A 92 32.17 -21.34 -4.80
N LYS A 93 31.51 -22.11 -3.90
CA LYS A 93 30.55 -23.19 -4.25
C LYS A 93 29.45 -23.37 -3.17
N SER A 94 28.29 -23.90 -3.62
CA SER A 94 26.96 -24.04 -2.97
C SER A 94 26.69 -25.48 -2.46
N ILE A 95 25.65 -25.68 -1.63
CA ILE A 95 25.16 -27.00 -1.23
C ILE A 95 23.62 -27.04 -1.22
N ASP A 96 23.05 -27.74 -2.21
CA ASP A 96 21.65 -28.15 -2.28
C ASP A 96 21.49 -29.49 -1.55
N ASP A 97 20.49 -29.59 -0.66
CA ASP A 97 19.56 -30.74 -0.55
C ASP A 97 18.85 -30.74 0.80
N MET A 98 17.52 -30.55 0.81
CA MET A 98 16.59 -31.27 1.69
C MET A 98 15.13 -31.00 1.29
N LYS A 99 14.38 -32.10 1.06
CA LYS A 99 12.99 -32.13 0.60
C LYS A 99 12.01 -32.23 1.77
N GLU A 100 10.96 -31.41 1.77
CA GLU A 100 9.81 -31.55 2.67
C GLU A 100 8.61 -32.22 1.97
N LYS A 101 7.91 -33.10 2.71
CA LYS A 101 6.68 -33.79 2.29
C LYS A 101 5.45 -32.89 2.49
N LYS A 102 4.60 -32.80 1.47
CA LYS A 102 3.26 -32.20 1.56
C LYS A 102 2.27 -33.17 2.22
N ILE A 103 1.46 -32.65 3.14
CA ILE A 103 0.25 -33.29 3.66
C ILE A 103 -0.96 -32.56 3.06
N THR A 104 -1.98 -33.33 2.67
CA THR A 104 -3.23 -32.84 2.09
C THR A 104 -4.31 -32.75 3.17
N PRO A 105 -5.05 -31.64 3.31
CA PRO A 105 -6.24 -31.59 4.17
C PRO A 105 -7.49 -32.04 3.40
N ASN A 106 -8.43 -32.66 4.11
CA ASN A 106 -9.71 -33.12 3.56
C ASN A 106 -10.91 -32.48 4.30
N LYS A 107 -11.88 -32.08 3.46
CA LYS A 107 -13.31 -31.78 3.66
C LYS A 107 -13.76 -30.58 4.52
N THR A 108 -14.26 -29.62 3.73
CA THR A 108 -15.20 -28.52 3.97
C THR A 108 -16.46 -28.91 4.75
N SER A 109 -16.79 -28.10 5.76
CA SER A 109 -18.18 -27.82 6.13
C SER A 109 -18.71 -26.71 5.22
N ALA A 110 -19.93 -26.85 4.71
CA ALA A 110 -20.60 -25.77 3.98
C ALA A 110 -20.72 -24.54 4.89
N GLN A 111 -20.12 -23.43 4.47
CA GLN A 111 -20.24 -22.14 5.14
C GLN A 111 -21.50 -21.42 4.63
N PRO A 112 -22.15 -20.57 5.44
CA PRO A 112 -23.20 -19.66 4.96
C PRO A 112 -22.67 -18.78 3.83
N GLU A 113 -23.50 -18.51 2.83
CA GLU A 113 -23.06 -17.94 1.56
C GLU A 113 -23.32 -16.43 1.52
N VAL A 114 -22.24 -15.63 1.55
CA VAL A 114 -22.31 -14.22 1.16
C VAL A 114 -22.46 -14.15 -0.36
N THR A 115 -23.52 -13.50 -0.83
CA THR A 115 -23.88 -13.38 -2.24
C THR A 115 -24.15 -11.92 -2.61
N ILE A 116 -24.12 -11.62 -3.91
CA ILE A 116 -24.62 -10.36 -4.45
C ILE A 116 -25.90 -10.69 -5.21
N ALA A 117 -27.02 -10.19 -4.69
CA ALA A 117 -28.34 -10.42 -5.25
C ALA A 117 -29.11 -9.10 -5.31
N ASN A 118 -29.71 -8.82 -6.47
CA ASN A 118 -30.45 -7.58 -6.74
C ASN A 118 -29.63 -6.32 -6.41
N GLY A 119 -28.34 -6.32 -6.79
CA GLY A 119 -27.42 -5.20 -6.57
C GLY A 119 -27.14 -4.89 -5.10
N ARG A 120 -27.23 -5.90 -4.22
CA ARG A 120 -27.00 -5.79 -2.78
C ARG A 120 -26.16 -6.95 -2.28
N ILE A 121 -25.29 -6.69 -1.32
CA ILE A 121 -24.50 -7.71 -0.63
C ILE A 121 -25.39 -8.32 0.46
N GLN A 122 -25.62 -9.63 0.39
CA GLN A 122 -26.54 -10.35 1.26
C GLN A 122 -25.87 -11.61 1.82
N MET A 123 -26.35 -12.07 2.97
CA MET A 123 -26.07 -13.40 3.51
C MET A 123 -27.40 -14.09 3.78
N ASP A 124 -27.62 -15.26 3.22
CA ASP A 124 -28.86 -16.05 3.37
C ASP A 124 -30.15 -15.20 3.11
N GLY A 125 -30.12 -14.36 2.07
CA GLY A 125 -31.22 -13.48 1.69
C GLY A 125 -31.40 -12.22 2.56
N THR A 126 -30.57 -12.04 3.58
CA THR A 126 -30.59 -10.86 4.45
C THR A 126 -29.51 -9.87 4.03
N LEU A 127 -29.90 -8.61 3.90
CA LEU A 127 -28.99 -7.51 3.59
C LEU A 127 -27.93 -7.34 4.70
N LEU A 128 -26.65 -7.33 4.31
CA LEU A 128 -25.55 -7.04 5.24
C LEU A 128 -25.39 -5.52 5.43
N VAL A 129 -25.43 -5.06 6.68
CA VAL A 129 -25.28 -3.64 7.06
C VAL A 129 -24.33 -3.48 8.24
N GLY A 130 -23.51 -2.42 8.23
CA GLY A 130 -22.63 -2.09 9.35
C GLY A 130 -21.52 -1.11 8.96
N GLY A 131 -20.70 -0.73 9.94
CA GLY A 131 -19.53 0.12 9.74
C GLY A 131 -18.36 -0.59 9.06
N SER A 132 -17.29 0.15 8.78
CA SER A 132 -16.00 -0.41 8.38
C SER A 132 -14.91 -0.08 9.39
N HIS A 133 -13.91 -0.95 9.44
CA HIS A 133 -12.70 -0.77 10.21
C HIS A 133 -11.50 -0.98 9.31
N THR A 134 -10.66 0.06 9.18
CA THR A 134 -9.43 -0.02 8.40
C THR A 134 -8.28 -0.48 9.28
N THR A 135 -7.48 -1.41 8.74
CA THR A 135 -6.27 -1.87 9.43
C THR A 135 -5.32 -0.70 9.74
N PRO A 136 -4.74 -0.62 10.94
CA PRO A 136 -3.67 0.32 11.24
C PRO A 136 -2.42 0.05 10.38
N TRP A 137 -1.83 1.09 9.81
CA TRP A 137 -0.74 0.94 8.84
C TRP A 137 0.64 0.68 9.49
N TRP A 138 0.89 1.26 10.67
CA TRP A 138 2.20 1.26 11.37
C TRP A 138 2.16 1.75 12.83
N ASN A 139 1.13 2.50 13.25
CA ASN A 139 1.12 3.33 14.47
C ASN A 139 0.93 2.59 15.81
N GLY A 140 1.45 1.36 15.93
CA GLY A 140 1.28 0.54 17.14
C GLY A 140 2.20 0.98 18.28
N LYS A 141 1.65 1.16 19.48
CA LYS A 141 2.42 1.50 20.71
C LYS A 141 2.19 0.44 21.78
N LEU A 142 3.27 -0.15 22.29
CA LEU A 142 3.21 -1.26 23.25
C LEU A 142 3.13 -0.85 24.73
N LYS A 143 3.22 0.46 25.02
CA LYS A 143 3.05 1.00 26.38
C LYS A 143 1.61 0.74 26.84
N THR A 144 1.43 0.20 28.05
CA THR A 144 0.13 -0.21 28.61
C THR A 144 -0.93 0.89 28.55
N SER A 145 -0.55 2.15 28.75
CA SER A 145 -1.47 3.29 28.64
C SER A 145 -2.06 3.48 27.23
N PHE A 146 -1.33 3.09 26.18
CA PHE A 146 -1.78 3.18 24.79
C PHE A 146 -2.66 2.00 24.38
N LEU A 147 -2.51 0.82 25.00
CA LEU A 147 -3.33 -0.36 24.67
C LEU A 147 -4.82 -0.12 24.89
N LYS A 148 -5.19 0.76 25.83
CA LYS A 148 -6.59 1.19 26.06
C LYS A 148 -7.24 1.87 24.85
N LYS A 149 -6.43 2.45 23.95
CA LYS A 149 -6.85 3.13 22.73
C LYS A 149 -6.53 2.32 21.47
N ALA A 150 -6.02 1.10 21.63
CA ALA A 150 -5.63 0.30 20.50
C ALA A 150 -6.87 -0.18 19.72
N SER A 151 -6.67 -0.33 18.42
CA SER A 151 -7.64 -0.93 17.52
C SER A 151 -7.10 -2.26 16.97
N PRO A 152 -8.00 -3.16 16.57
CA PRO A 152 -7.60 -4.46 16.07
C PRO A 152 -6.79 -4.36 14.77
N ALA A 153 -5.80 -5.24 14.61
CA ALA A 153 -5.03 -5.41 13.38
C ALA A 153 -4.75 -6.90 13.15
N ILE A 154 -5.30 -7.47 12.07
CA ILE A 154 -5.22 -8.93 11.82
C ILE A 154 -3.75 -9.39 11.68
N THR A 155 -2.93 -8.57 11.05
CA THR A 155 -1.53 -8.86 10.65
C THR A 155 -0.49 -8.15 11.51
N ARG A 156 -0.89 -7.57 12.66
CA ARG A 156 0.05 -7.05 13.64
C ARG A 156 0.61 -8.19 14.49
N PHE A 157 1.92 -8.26 14.61
CA PHE A 157 2.61 -9.26 15.41
C PHE A 157 3.42 -8.61 16.54
N VAL A 158 3.26 -9.12 17.75
CA VAL A 158 4.06 -8.78 18.93
C VAL A 158 4.57 -10.06 19.55
N PRO A 159 5.89 -10.35 19.46
CA PRO A 159 6.45 -11.57 20.02
C PRO A 159 6.09 -11.75 21.49
N GLY A 160 5.57 -12.94 21.82
CA GLY A 160 5.23 -13.33 23.19
C GLY A 160 4.06 -12.58 23.82
N ARG A 161 3.30 -11.76 23.07
CA ARG A 161 2.19 -10.97 23.60
C ARG A 161 0.97 -11.00 22.70
N GLU A 162 -0.14 -11.46 23.27
CA GLU A 162 -1.44 -11.52 22.59
C GLU A 162 -2.46 -10.59 23.25
N GLY A 163 -3.43 -10.13 22.46
CA GLY A 163 -4.54 -9.28 22.90
C GLY A 163 -4.71 -8.03 22.04
N LEU A 164 -5.74 -7.24 22.36
CA LEU A 164 -6.06 -6.02 21.61
C LEU A 164 -4.87 -5.05 21.59
N GLY A 165 -4.42 -4.68 20.39
CA GLY A 165 -3.27 -3.79 20.24
C GLY A 165 -1.90 -4.47 20.30
N LEU A 166 -1.87 -5.78 20.46
CA LEU A 166 -0.69 -6.64 20.50
C LEU A 166 -0.74 -7.59 19.30
N THR A 167 -0.44 -8.88 19.48
CA THR A 167 -0.90 -9.90 18.53
C THR A 167 -2.39 -10.15 18.78
N ASP A 168 -3.25 -9.50 17.99
CA ASP A 168 -4.70 -9.61 18.15
C ASP A 168 -5.15 -11.07 17.98
N ARG A 169 -6.09 -11.59 18.80
CA ARG A 169 -6.69 -12.91 18.55
C ARG A 169 -7.87 -12.76 17.60
N ILE A 170 -7.99 -13.59 16.57
CA ILE A 170 -9.05 -13.42 15.55
C ILE A 170 -10.45 -13.47 16.17
N ASP A 171 -10.69 -14.37 17.12
CA ASP A 171 -11.99 -14.44 17.82
C ASP A 171 -12.31 -13.12 18.56
N SER A 172 -11.28 -12.46 19.12
CA SER A 172 -11.43 -11.14 19.75
C SER A 172 -11.64 -10.02 18.73
N VAL A 173 -11.03 -10.10 17.55
CA VAL A 173 -11.28 -9.16 16.44
C VAL A 173 -12.75 -9.26 16.01
N ILE A 174 -13.25 -10.48 15.79
CA ILE A 174 -14.65 -10.74 15.42
C ILE A 174 -15.60 -10.24 16.51
N GLY A 175 -15.34 -10.58 17.77
CA GLY A 175 -16.12 -10.11 18.91
C GLY A 175 -16.16 -8.58 19.02
N TYR A 176 -15.02 -7.93 18.79
CA TYR A 176 -14.91 -6.47 18.75
C TYR A 176 -15.77 -5.88 17.62
N MET A 177 -15.68 -6.42 16.41
CA MET A 177 -16.45 -5.95 15.26
C MET A 177 -17.95 -6.06 15.50
N LYS A 178 -18.42 -7.21 16.02
CA LYS A 178 -19.82 -7.42 16.38
C LYS A 178 -20.30 -6.42 17.43
N GLN A 179 -19.53 -6.24 18.51
CA GLN A 179 -19.88 -5.28 19.57
C GLN A 179 -19.97 -3.84 19.06
N LYS A 180 -19.17 -3.49 18.04
CA LYS A 180 -19.10 -2.15 17.46
C LYS A 180 -19.97 -1.97 16.22
N ASN A 181 -20.77 -2.97 15.85
CA ASN A 181 -21.58 -2.99 14.63
C ASN A 181 -20.73 -2.70 13.36
N ILE A 182 -19.53 -3.28 13.30
CA ILE A 182 -18.62 -3.21 12.15
C ILE A 182 -18.86 -4.46 11.31
N LEU A 183 -19.15 -4.27 10.03
CA LEU A 183 -19.35 -5.33 9.04
C LEU A 183 -18.06 -5.63 8.27
N VAL A 184 -17.34 -4.59 7.86
CA VAL A 184 -16.20 -4.69 6.95
C VAL A 184 -14.88 -4.48 7.70
N PHE A 185 -13.95 -5.41 7.54
CA PHE A 185 -12.53 -5.19 7.87
C PHE A 185 -11.78 -4.87 6.57
N ASP A 186 -11.31 -3.63 6.42
CA ASP A 186 -10.57 -3.14 5.25
C ASP A 186 -9.06 -3.31 5.49
N GLN A 187 -8.46 -4.25 4.77
CA GLN A 187 -7.10 -4.75 4.99
C GLN A 187 -6.20 -4.46 3.78
N ASN A 188 -5.11 -3.74 4.03
CA ASN A 188 -3.90 -3.67 3.21
C ASN A 188 -2.69 -4.17 4.02
N TYR A 189 -1.53 -4.40 3.39
CA TYR A 189 -0.30 -4.71 4.12
C TYR A 189 0.35 -3.46 4.73
N GLY A 190 1.20 -3.67 5.75
CA GLY A 190 1.79 -2.59 6.54
C GLY A 190 2.64 -1.61 5.73
N LEU A 191 2.71 -0.36 6.20
CA LEU A 191 3.52 0.70 5.57
C LEU A 191 5.02 0.38 5.60
N TRP A 192 5.47 -0.23 6.69
CA TRP A 192 6.80 -0.80 6.90
C TRP A 192 6.73 -1.88 7.98
N TYR A 193 7.78 -2.69 8.06
CA TYR A 193 7.80 -3.86 8.92
C TYR A 193 7.89 -3.52 10.42
N ASP A 194 8.80 -2.63 10.83
CA ASP A 194 9.10 -2.36 12.25
C ASP A 194 9.16 -0.87 12.61
N ARG A 195 9.06 -0.59 13.92
CA ARG A 195 8.90 0.77 14.45
C ARG A 195 10.09 1.70 14.24
N ARG A 196 11.27 1.19 13.88
CA ARG A 196 12.41 2.08 13.61
C ARG A 196 12.05 3.07 12.51
N ARG A 197 11.20 2.69 11.55
CA ARG A 197 10.78 3.56 10.45
C ARG A 197 9.66 4.56 10.82
N ASP A 198 9.17 4.57 12.06
CA ASP A 198 8.22 5.58 12.56
C ASP A 198 8.77 7.01 12.42
N ASP A 199 10.09 7.17 12.45
CA ASP A 199 10.82 8.43 12.24
C ASP A 199 10.73 8.98 10.80
N HIS A 200 10.22 8.18 9.85
CA HIS A 200 10.19 8.46 8.42
C HIS A 200 11.57 8.81 7.82
N GLU A 201 12.63 8.30 8.43
CA GLU A 201 13.96 8.40 7.84
C GLU A 201 14.08 7.46 6.65
N ARG A 202 14.97 7.81 5.72
CA ARG A 202 15.27 6.98 4.54
C ARG A 202 16.60 6.25 4.69
N VAL A 203 17.21 6.33 5.86
CA VAL A 203 18.53 5.74 6.12
C VAL A 203 18.43 4.23 6.15
N ARG A 204 19.47 3.57 5.61
CA ARG A 204 19.65 2.13 5.73
C ARG A 204 19.90 1.79 7.19
N ARG A 205 19.22 0.77 7.71
CA ARG A 205 19.49 0.26 9.05
C ARG A 205 20.72 -0.64 9.00
N ARG A 206 21.58 -0.54 10.02
CA ARG A 206 22.86 -1.24 10.09
C ARG A 206 22.69 -2.74 10.22
N ASP A 207 21.70 -3.15 11.01
CA ASP A 207 21.47 -4.54 11.41
C ASP A 207 19.98 -4.81 11.67
N GLY A 208 19.70 -6.06 12.05
CA GLY A 208 18.37 -6.59 12.33
C GLY A 208 17.86 -6.34 13.75
N ASP A 209 18.37 -5.35 14.51
CA ASP A 209 17.79 -4.96 15.80
C ASP A 209 16.43 -4.28 15.60
N VAL A 210 15.40 -5.09 15.37
CA VAL A 210 14.05 -4.66 14.98
C VAL A 210 13.14 -4.40 16.18
N TRP A 211 12.25 -3.41 16.08
CA TRP A 211 11.40 -3.00 17.21
C TRP A 211 9.90 -3.19 16.91
N GLY A 212 9.23 -4.01 17.72
CA GLY A 212 7.80 -4.29 17.58
C GLY A 212 6.86 -3.12 18.02
N PRO A 213 5.57 -3.17 17.66
CA PRO A 213 4.91 -4.26 16.94
C PRO A 213 5.33 -4.31 15.47
N PHE A 214 5.28 -5.50 14.89
CA PHE A 214 5.56 -5.73 13.48
C PHE A 214 4.27 -5.70 12.68
N TYR A 215 4.29 -5.00 11.55
CA TYR A 215 3.21 -5.05 10.57
C TYR A 215 3.67 -5.93 9.42
N GLU A 216 3.25 -7.18 9.48
CA GLU A 216 3.75 -8.22 8.60
C GLU A 216 3.43 -7.93 7.14
N GLN A 217 4.39 -8.27 6.29
CA GLN A 217 4.29 -8.13 4.83
C GLN A 217 3.79 -9.45 4.23
N PRO A 218 3.14 -9.42 3.05
CA PRO A 218 2.58 -10.62 2.42
C PRO A 218 3.67 -11.55 1.84
N PHE A 219 4.91 -11.08 1.79
CA PHE A 219 6.06 -11.80 1.25
C PHE A 219 6.97 -12.32 2.36
N GLY A 220 7.40 -13.56 2.21
CA GLY A 220 8.34 -14.21 3.09
C GLY A 220 9.76 -13.70 2.87
N ARG A 221 10.56 -13.80 3.94
CA ARG A 221 11.99 -13.51 3.88
C ARG A 221 12.73 -14.66 3.17
N SER A 222 13.71 -14.31 2.36
CA SER A 222 14.53 -15.26 1.59
C SER A 222 15.66 -15.90 2.41
N GLY A 223 16.07 -15.25 3.50
CA GLY A 223 17.32 -15.61 4.21
C GLY A 223 18.59 -15.15 3.50
N GLN A 224 18.48 -14.49 2.34
CA GLN A 224 19.61 -14.06 1.52
C GLN A 224 19.81 -12.55 1.55
N GLY A 225 21.07 -12.12 1.55
CA GLY A 225 21.47 -10.72 1.53
C GLY A 225 20.88 -9.91 2.70
N THR A 226 20.96 -8.59 2.59
CA THR A 226 20.45 -7.67 3.61
C THR A 226 19.62 -6.59 2.94
N ALA A 227 18.32 -6.54 3.27
CA ALA A 227 17.39 -5.50 2.89
C ALA A 227 17.74 -4.15 3.56
N TRP A 228 17.02 -3.11 3.19
CA TRP A 228 17.28 -1.75 3.67
C TRP A 228 17.06 -1.60 5.18
N GLU A 229 16.12 -2.33 5.75
CA GLU A 229 15.86 -2.40 7.19
C GLU A 229 16.81 -3.34 7.96
N GLY A 230 17.84 -3.90 7.33
CA GLY A 230 18.85 -4.71 8.02
C GLY A 230 18.46 -6.18 8.26
N LEU A 231 17.26 -6.59 7.83
CA LEU A 231 16.83 -7.99 7.76
C LEU A 231 17.22 -8.64 6.44
N SER A 232 17.00 -9.95 6.29
CA SER A 232 17.21 -10.61 4.98
C SER A 232 16.24 -10.08 3.92
N LYS A 233 16.64 -10.13 2.66
CA LYS A 233 15.77 -9.70 1.55
C LYS A 233 14.50 -10.54 1.48
N TYR A 234 13.42 -9.98 0.99
CA TYR A 234 12.20 -10.72 0.65
C TYR A 234 12.43 -11.61 -0.58
N ASP A 235 11.65 -12.68 -0.66
CA ASP A 235 11.35 -13.36 -1.92
C ASP A 235 9.87 -13.10 -2.25
N LEU A 236 9.62 -12.32 -3.29
CA LEU A 236 8.28 -11.95 -3.71
C LEU A 236 7.46 -13.14 -4.25
N ASN A 237 8.12 -14.26 -4.57
CA ASN A 237 7.47 -15.51 -4.98
C ASN A 237 7.18 -16.42 -3.79
N ARG A 238 7.60 -16.05 -2.59
CA ARG A 238 7.37 -16.81 -1.35
C ARG A 238 6.31 -16.11 -0.52
N PRO A 239 5.09 -16.64 -0.40
CA PRO A 239 4.08 -16.08 0.50
C PRO A 239 4.54 -16.14 1.96
N ASN A 240 4.27 -15.08 2.74
CA ASN A 240 4.43 -15.12 4.19
C ASN A 240 3.30 -15.94 4.82
N ALA A 241 3.60 -17.20 5.16
CA ALA A 241 2.60 -18.14 5.67
C ALA A 241 1.81 -17.59 6.87
N TRP A 242 2.46 -16.85 7.77
CA TRP A 242 1.79 -16.25 8.93
C TRP A 242 0.81 -15.16 8.49
N TYR A 243 1.24 -14.21 7.64
CA TYR A 243 0.35 -13.15 7.13
C TYR A 243 -0.92 -13.73 6.50
N TRP A 244 -0.74 -14.70 5.59
CA TRP A 244 -1.84 -15.31 4.84
C TRP A 244 -2.75 -16.19 5.69
N SER A 245 -2.19 -16.96 6.65
CA SER A 245 -2.99 -17.80 7.54
C SER A 245 -3.88 -16.96 8.46
N ARG A 246 -3.39 -15.78 8.89
CA ARG A 246 -4.12 -14.87 9.78
C ARG A 246 -5.32 -14.25 9.10
N LEU A 247 -5.15 -13.80 7.85
CA LEU A 247 -6.26 -13.31 7.05
C LEU A 247 -7.26 -14.41 6.71
N LYS A 248 -6.78 -15.62 6.40
CA LYS A 248 -7.64 -16.77 6.13
C LYS A 248 -8.45 -17.16 7.37
N GLU A 249 -7.82 -17.20 8.53
CA GLU A 249 -8.50 -17.47 9.81
C GLU A 249 -9.61 -16.43 10.07
N PHE A 250 -9.36 -15.14 9.78
CA PHE A 250 -10.40 -14.11 9.87
C PHE A 250 -11.54 -14.34 8.88
N ALA A 251 -11.23 -14.61 7.61
CA ALA A 251 -12.23 -14.87 6.59
C ALA A 251 -13.11 -16.08 6.95
N GLU A 252 -12.51 -17.19 7.36
CA GLU A 252 -13.21 -18.42 7.74
C GLU A 252 -14.09 -18.22 8.98
N LYS A 253 -13.54 -17.66 10.05
CA LYS A 253 -14.29 -17.48 11.30
C LYS A 253 -15.34 -16.38 11.20
N GLY A 254 -15.00 -15.26 10.55
CA GLY A 254 -15.88 -14.11 10.37
C GLY A 254 -17.05 -14.38 9.43
N SER A 255 -16.91 -15.33 8.50
CA SER A 255 -17.98 -15.70 7.56
C SER A 255 -19.27 -16.12 8.25
N LYS A 256 -19.18 -16.81 9.40
CA LYS A 256 -20.32 -17.27 10.21
C LYS A 256 -21.17 -16.13 10.76
N ASP A 257 -20.57 -14.96 10.91
CA ASP A 257 -21.21 -13.74 11.42
C ASP A 257 -21.51 -12.73 10.29
N GLY A 258 -21.33 -13.12 9.02
CA GLY A 258 -21.51 -12.25 7.86
C GLY A 258 -20.44 -11.16 7.73
N LEU A 259 -19.33 -11.24 8.47
CA LEU A 259 -18.25 -10.25 8.39
C LEU A 259 -17.51 -10.36 7.06
N LEU A 260 -17.22 -9.20 6.48
CA LEU A 260 -16.56 -9.07 5.19
C LEU A 260 -15.09 -8.69 5.37
N LEU A 261 -14.22 -9.36 4.62
CA LEU A 261 -12.83 -8.92 4.45
C LEU A 261 -12.71 -8.17 3.12
N PHE A 262 -12.52 -6.86 3.19
CA PHE A 262 -12.12 -6.06 2.03
C PHE A 262 -10.60 -6.19 1.92
N HIS A 263 -10.16 -7.00 0.97
CA HIS A 263 -8.75 -7.31 0.77
C HIS A 263 -8.18 -6.41 -0.33
N GLU A 264 -7.52 -5.35 0.10
CA GLU A 264 -6.79 -4.41 -0.77
C GLU A 264 -5.47 -5.06 -1.17
N ASN A 265 -5.39 -5.57 -2.41
CA ASN A 265 -4.25 -6.36 -2.86
C ASN A 265 -2.94 -5.55 -2.77
N TYR A 266 -2.97 -4.27 -3.12
CA TYR A 266 -1.81 -3.38 -3.03
C TYR A 266 -2.04 -2.22 -2.05
N PHE A 267 -0.97 -1.47 -1.79
CA PHE A 267 -1.04 -0.23 -1.02
C PHE A 267 -0.29 0.90 -1.73
N GLN A 268 -1.01 1.66 -2.56
CA GLN A 268 -0.45 2.71 -3.42
C GLN A 268 0.26 3.82 -2.64
N HIS A 269 -0.11 4.03 -1.38
CA HIS A 269 0.55 5.00 -0.50
C HIS A 269 2.08 4.77 -0.40
N ASN A 270 2.54 3.53 -0.57
CA ASN A 270 3.96 3.18 -0.51
C ASN A 270 4.79 3.71 -1.69
N ILE A 271 4.14 4.02 -2.82
CA ILE A 271 4.82 4.30 -4.09
C ILE A 271 4.68 5.75 -4.57
N LEU A 272 3.92 6.59 -3.84
CA LEU A 272 3.61 7.99 -4.24
C LEU A 272 3.78 9.07 -3.17
N GLU A 273 3.82 8.73 -1.88
CA GLU A 273 3.74 9.76 -0.83
C GLU A 273 5.09 10.12 -0.23
N ALA A 274 5.87 9.16 0.26
CA ALA A 274 7.15 9.45 0.88
C ALA A 274 8.16 8.33 0.64
N GLY A 275 9.42 8.72 0.47
CA GLY A 275 10.54 7.82 0.35
C GLY A 275 10.65 6.85 1.52
N ALA A 276 10.26 7.26 2.73
CA ALA A 276 10.21 6.39 3.91
C ALA A 276 9.32 5.15 3.73
N HIS A 277 8.23 5.27 2.97
CA HIS A 277 7.31 4.17 2.70
C HIS A 277 7.89 3.21 1.65
N TRP A 278 8.69 3.76 0.74
CA TRP A 278 9.33 3.02 -0.34
C TRP A 278 10.61 2.32 0.07
N VAL A 279 11.43 2.92 0.96
CA VAL A 279 12.77 2.41 1.25
C VAL A 279 12.76 1.01 1.85
N ASP A 280 11.72 0.64 2.61
CA ASP A 280 11.53 -0.69 3.20
C ASP A 280 10.47 -1.52 2.44
N CYS A 281 9.93 -1.00 1.34
CA CYS A 281 8.90 -1.68 0.55
C CYS A 281 9.47 -2.97 -0.07
N PRO A 282 8.79 -4.14 0.05
CA PRO A 282 9.30 -5.40 -0.47
C PRO A 282 9.62 -5.37 -1.98
N TRP A 283 8.86 -4.60 -2.76
CA TRP A 283 8.99 -4.51 -4.21
C TRP A 283 10.24 -3.76 -4.68
N ARG A 284 10.85 -2.93 -3.84
CA ARG A 284 12.08 -2.21 -4.15
C ARG A 284 13.23 -3.19 -4.38
N SER A 285 14.04 -2.97 -5.43
CA SER A 285 15.10 -3.90 -5.85
C SER A 285 16.16 -4.18 -4.78
N THR A 286 16.45 -3.23 -3.89
CA THR A 286 17.34 -3.49 -2.74
C THR A 286 16.76 -4.49 -1.74
N ASN A 287 15.44 -4.62 -1.64
CA ASN A 287 14.75 -5.34 -0.59
C ASN A 287 14.32 -6.76 -0.99
N ASN A 288 14.47 -7.15 -2.25
CA ASN A 288 14.12 -8.50 -2.71
C ASN A 288 15.20 -9.13 -3.59
N ILE A 289 15.07 -10.43 -3.82
CA ILE A 289 15.97 -11.22 -4.68
C ILE A 289 15.44 -11.38 -6.11
N ASN A 290 14.26 -10.84 -6.41
CA ASN A 290 13.48 -11.11 -7.63
C ASN A 290 13.81 -10.16 -8.79
N GLN A 291 14.85 -9.33 -8.66
CA GLN A 291 15.36 -8.46 -9.73
C GLN A 291 14.27 -7.54 -10.34
N THR A 292 13.51 -6.87 -9.48
CA THR A 292 12.36 -6.03 -9.90
C THR A 292 12.71 -4.84 -10.81
N GLY A 293 13.99 -4.50 -10.94
CA GLY A 293 14.49 -3.49 -11.89
C GLY A 293 14.11 -2.05 -11.55
N PHE A 294 13.73 -1.77 -10.30
CA PHE A 294 13.55 -0.39 -9.85
C PHE A 294 14.93 0.28 -9.69
N PRO A 295 15.04 1.57 -10.05
CA PRO A 295 16.30 2.29 -10.01
C PRO A 295 16.84 2.39 -8.58
N GLU A 296 18.15 2.22 -8.46
CA GLU A 296 18.91 2.39 -7.23
C GLU A 296 20.06 3.38 -7.45
N PRO A 297 20.36 4.27 -6.48
CA PRO A 297 19.67 4.42 -5.21
C PRO A 297 18.28 5.04 -5.42
N ALA A 298 17.34 4.71 -4.54
CA ALA A 298 15.94 5.11 -4.66
C ALA A 298 15.78 6.57 -5.15
N PRO A 299 15.00 6.80 -6.22
CA PRO A 299 14.96 8.08 -6.91
C PRO A 299 14.03 9.04 -6.17
N PHE A 300 14.47 9.57 -5.03
CA PHE A 300 13.64 10.53 -4.32
C PHE A 300 13.37 11.75 -5.22
N ALA A 301 12.20 12.36 -5.08
CA ALA A 301 11.96 13.71 -5.55
C ALA A 301 12.30 14.66 -4.40
N GLY A 302 13.27 15.54 -4.62
CA GLY A 302 13.92 16.26 -3.53
C GLY A 302 14.58 15.28 -2.56
N ASP A 303 14.44 15.47 -1.25
CA ASP A 303 14.95 14.50 -0.27
C ASP A 303 13.86 13.52 0.20
N LYS A 304 12.58 13.96 0.27
CA LYS A 304 11.52 13.23 0.99
C LYS A 304 10.57 12.41 0.11
N ARG A 305 10.28 12.83 -1.12
CA ARG A 305 9.16 12.29 -1.90
C ARG A 305 9.61 11.16 -2.82
N ILE A 306 8.66 10.37 -3.28
CA ILE A 306 8.89 9.24 -4.19
C ILE A 306 7.75 9.17 -5.19
N PHE A 307 8.06 8.95 -6.46
CA PHE A 307 7.08 8.90 -7.56
C PHE A 307 7.40 7.70 -8.47
N VAL A 308 7.21 6.49 -7.95
CA VAL A 308 7.56 5.24 -8.66
C VAL A 308 6.34 4.47 -9.14
N ALA A 309 5.13 5.03 -9.00
CA ALA A 309 3.91 4.33 -9.37
C ALA A 309 3.81 4.02 -10.87
N ASP A 310 4.28 4.93 -11.73
CA ASP A 310 4.38 4.68 -13.17
C ASP A 310 5.17 3.40 -13.48
N MET A 311 6.35 3.23 -12.87
CA MET A 311 7.17 2.01 -13.01
C MET A 311 6.53 0.79 -12.35
N PHE A 312 5.88 0.98 -11.21
CA PHE A 312 5.24 -0.10 -10.46
C PHE A 312 4.05 -0.68 -11.23
N TYR A 313 3.27 0.18 -11.87
CA TYR A 313 2.12 -0.22 -12.66
C TYR A 313 2.44 -0.50 -14.12
N ASP A 314 3.70 -0.41 -14.53
CA ASP A 314 4.16 -0.79 -15.86
C ASP A 314 4.15 -2.32 -16.05
N ILE A 315 3.17 -2.78 -16.82
CA ILE A 315 2.97 -4.20 -17.17
C ILE A 315 3.78 -4.63 -18.39
N THR A 316 4.58 -3.75 -19.00
CA THR A 316 5.44 -4.12 -20.13
C THR A 316 6.77 -4.71 -19.67
N HIS A 317 7.20 -4.39 -18.44
CA HIS A 317 8.40 -4.98 -17.85
C HIS A 317 8.16 -6.46 -17.49
N PRO A 318 8.85 -7.41 -18.13
CA PRO A 318 8.49 -8.84 -18.08
C PRO A 318 8.55 -9.41 -16.67
N VAL A 319 9.58 -9.06 -15.90
CA VAL A 319 9.75 -9.53 -14.51
C VAL A 319 8.63 -9.01 -13.60
N ARG A 320 8.38 -7.69 -13.59
CA ARG A 320 7.34 -7.09 -12.75
C ARG A 320 5.95 -7.57 -13.13
N ARG A 321 5.66 -7.66 -14.43
CA ARG A 321 4.38 -8.21 -14.93
C ARG A 321 4.13 -9.60 -14.36
N GLU A 322 5.12 -10.49 -14.41
CA GLU A 322 4.98 -11.84 -13.88
C GLU A 322 4.84 -11.86 -12.35
N LEU A 323 5.61 -11.05 -11.62
CA LEU A 323 5.47 -10.90 -10.17
C LEU A 323 4.08 -10.38 -9.77
N HIS A 324 3.53 -9.40 -10.50
CA HIS A 324 2.16 -8.94 -10.27
C HIS A 324 1.15 -10.05 -10.54
N LYS A 325 1.28 -10.78 -11.66
CA LYS A 325 0.40 -11.91 -11.96
C LYS A 325 0.41 -12.95 -10.84
N GLN A 326 1.59 -13.36 -10.39
CA GLN A 326 1.75 -14.33 -9.31
C GLN A 326 1.17 -13.83 -7.99
N TYR A 327 1.43 -12.57 -7.64
CA TYR A 327 0.92 -11.97 -6.42
C TYR A 327 -0.62 -11.85 -6.43
N ILE A 328 -1.21 -11.40 -7.53
CA ILE A 328 -2.68 -11.35 -7.68
C ILE A 328 -3.26 -12.75 -7.51
N ARG A 329 -2.68 -13.76 -8.16
CA ARG A 329 -3.12 -15.15 -8.03
C ARG A 329 -2.93 -15.69 -6.62
N GLN A 330 -1.89 -15.28 -5.89
CA GLN A 330 -1.74 -15.62 -4.48
C GLN A 330 -2.88 -15.03 -3.63
N CYS A 331 -3.29 -13.78 -3.87
CA CYS A 331 -4.46 -13.18 -3.22
C CYS A 331 -5.72 -14.02 -3.48
N LEU A 332 -5.95 -14.45 -4.72
CA LEU A 332 -7.12 -15.25 -5.09
C LEU A 332 -7.07 -16.66 -4.50
N ASN A 333 -5.94 -17.35 -4.64
CA ASN A 333 -5.73 -18.71 -4.16
C ASN A 333 -5.92 -18.83 -2.64
N ASN A 334 -5.50 -17.83 -1.86
CA ASN A 334 -5.62 -17.88 -0.41
C ASN A 334 -7.09 -17.88 0.05
N PHE A 335 -7.99 -17.27 -0.73
CA PHE A 335 -9.39 -17.03 -0.38
C PHE A 335 -10.39 -17.67 -1.35
N ALA A 336 -9.95 -18.63 -2.17
CA ALA A 336 -10.76 -19.25 -3.23
C ALA A 336 -12.06 -19.90 -2.71
N ASP A 337 -12.09 -20.27 -1.43
CA ASP A 337 -13.24 -20.89 -0.75
C ASP A 337 -13.88 -19.97 0.30
N ASN A 338 -13.55 -18.68 0.31
CA ASN A 338 -14.04 -17.70 1.28
C ASN A 338 -14.95 -16.67 0.61
N PRO A 339 -16.27 -16.92 0.50
CA PRO A 339 -17.19 -16.07 -0.24
C PRO A 339 -17.39 -14.68 0.37
N ASN A 340 -16.98 -14.48 1.63
CA ASN A 340 -17.02 -13.21 2.35
C ASN A 340 -15.76 -12.34 2.16
N VAL A 341 -14.82 -12.76 1.31
CA VAL A 341 -13.66 -11.96 0.91
C VAL A 341 -13.98 -11.24 -0.39
N ILE A 342 -13.79 -9.92 -0.38
CA ILE A 342 -13.95 -9.04 -1.54
C ILE A 342 -12.57 -8.52 -1.90
N GLN A 343 -12.15 -8.74 -3.14
CA GLN A 343 -10.87 -8.31 -3.68
C GLN A 343 -11.00 -6.88 -4.20
N LEU A 344 -10.08 -6.01 -3.76
CA LEU A 344 -9.91 -4.66 -4.24
C LEU A 344 -8.51 -4.51 -4.80
N THR A 345 -8.33 -3.63 -5.78
CA THR A 345 -7.02 -3.44 -6.41
C THR A 345 -6.01 -2.91 -5.38
N SER A 346 -6.29 -1.81 -4.69
CA SER A 346 -5.33 -1.20 -3.79
C SER A 346 -5.95 -0.17 -2.85
N ALA A 347 -5.44 -0.10 -1.64
CA ALA A 347 -5.73 1.01 -0.75
C ALA A 347 -5.11 2.31 -1.31
N GLU A 348 -5.86 3.41 -1.18
CA GLU A 348 -5.56 4.74 -1.71
C GLU A 348 -5.25 4.77 -3.22
N PHE A 349 -6.01 4.03 -4.03
CA PHE A 349 -5.74 3.85 -5.45
C PHE A 349 -6.25 4.97 -6.36
N THR A 350 -5.32 5.58 -7.07
CA THR A 350 -5.54 6.54 -8.18
C THR A 350 -4.67 6.13 -9.38
N GLY A 351 -4.41 4.83 -9.50
CA GLY A 351 -3.54 4.25 -10.50
C GLY A 351 -4.16 4.25 -11.90
N PRO A 352 -3.39 3.81 -12.90
CA PRO A 352 -3.77 3.93 -14.31
C PRO A 352 -4.73 2.82 -14.76
N LEU A 353 -5.53 3.12 -15.79
CA LEU A 353 -6.50 2.19 -16.39
C LEU A 353 -5.86 0.86 -16.83
N HIS A 354 -4.69 0.89 -17.47
CA HIS A 354 -4.05 -0.31 -18.02
C HIS A 354 -3.70 -1.34 -16.94
N PHE A 355 -3.38 -0.88 -15.73
CA PHE A 355 -3.08 -1.79 -14.62
C PHE A 355 -4.34 -2.43 -14.04
N VAL A 356 -5.46 -1.68 -13.97
CA VAL A 356 -6.76 -2.23 -13.57
C VAL A 356 -7.26 -3.25 -14.59
N GLN A 357 -7.07 -2.97 -15.88
CA GLN A 357 -7.36 -3.92 -16.95
C GLN A 357 -6.55 -5.22 -16.77
N PHE A 358 -5.24 -5.11 -16.56
CA PHE A 358 -4.39 -6.26 -16.29
C PHE A 358 -4.81 -7.03 -15.04
N TRP A 359 -5.16 -6.33 -13.95
CA TRP A 359 -5.61 -6.95 -12.71
C TRP A 359 -6.89 -7.77 -12.91
N LEU A 360 -7.89 -7.21 -13.59
CA LEU A 360 -9.14 -7.91 -13.91
C LEU A 360 -8.91 -9.07 -14.88
N ASP A 361 -8.02 -8.90 -15.87
CA ASP A 361 -7.68 -9.96 -16.83
C ASP A 361 -7.03 -11.16 -16.11
N VAL A 362 -6.12 -10.93 -15.15
CA VAL A 362 -5.52 -12.00 -14.34
C VAL A 362 -6.55 -12.72 -13.47
N ILE A 363 -7.54 -12.00 -12.93
CA ILE A 363 -8.66 -12.60 -12.18
C ILE A 363 -9.49 -13.48 -13.11
N ALA A 364 -9.90 -12.97 -14.28
CA ALA A 364 -10.68 -13.73 -15.24
C ALA A 364 -9.95 -15.00 -15.75
N GLU A 365 -8.65 -14.90 -15.99
CA GLU A 365 -7.79 -16.05 -16.30
C GLU A 365 -7.82 -17.08 -15.17
N TRP A 366 -7.64 -16.65 -13.92
CA TRP A 366 -7.68 -17.52 -12.75
C TRP A 366 -9.05 -18.20 -12.55
N GLU A 367 -10.15 -17.47 -12.73
CA GLU A 367 -11.50 -18.03 -12.63
C GLU A 367 -11.76 -19.10 -13.70
N THR A 368 -11.29 -18.85 -14.93
CA THR A 368 -11.40 -19.79 -16.05
C THR A 368 -10.59 -21.06 -15.79
N GLU A 369 -9.35 -20.91 -15.31
CA GLU A 369 -8.44 -22.04 -15.07
C GLU A 369 -8.84 -22.90 -13.86
N THR A 370 -9.41 -22.29 -12.82
CA THR A 370 -9.71 -22.98 -11.56
C THR A 370 -11.18 -23.36 -11.39
N GLY A 371 -12.09 -22.75 -12.16
CA GLY A 371 -13.53 -22.85 -11.98
C GLY A 371 -14.04 -22.18 -10.69
N LYS A 372 -13.18 -21.48 -9.95
CA LYS A 372 -13.53 -20.72 -8.74
C LYS A 372 -13.96 -19.31 -9.12
N LYS A 373 -14.68 -18.65 -8.21
CA LYS A 373 -15.17 -17.27 -8.37
C LYS A 373 -14.66 -16.39 -7.25
N ALA A 374 -14.10 -15.25 -7.61
CA ALA A 374 -13.71 -14.22 -6.65
C ALA A 374 -14.77 -13.12 -6.64
N LYS A 375 -15.06 -12.53 -5.47
CA LYS A 375 -15.86 -11.30 -5.43
C LYS A 375 -14.96 -10.10 -5.62
N VAL A 376 -15.26 -9.26 -6.59
CA VAL A 376 -14.41 -8.16 -7.03
C VAL A 376 -15.10 -6.83 -6.86
N ALA A 377 -14.46 -5.91 -6.13
CA ALA A 377 -14.90 -4.53 -6.01
C ALA A 377 -13.98 -3.57 -6.78
N LEU A 378 -14.59 -2.81 -7.70
CA LEU A 378 -13.93 -1.79 -8.49
C LEU A 378 -13.88 -0.47 -7.72
N SER A 379 -12.76 -0.20 -7.06
CA SER A 379 -12.50 1.03 -6.31
C SER A 379 -11.42 1.86 -6.99
N THR A 380 -11.82 2.78 -7.86
CA THR A 380 -10.90 3.54 -8.72
C THR A 380 -11.39 4.98 -8.91
N THR A 381 -10.63 5.81 -9.63
CA THR A 381 -11.08 7.13 -10.08
C THR A 381 -12.23 6.99 -11.08
N LYS A 382 -13.06 8.04 -11.23
CA LYS A 382 -14.29 7.94 -12.04
C LYS A 382 -14.02 7.58 -13.50
N ASP A 383 -12.98 8.17 -14.10
CA ASP A 383 -12.57 7.91 -15.48
C ASP A 383 -12.19 6.44 -15.71
N VAL A 384 -11.42 5.85 -14.77
CA VAL A 384 -11.03 4.44 -14.81
C VAL A 384 -12.23 3.53 -14.55
N GLN A 385 -13.08 3.88 -13.57
CA GLN A 385 -14.31 3.15 -13.26
C GLN A 385 -15.23 3.07 -14.48
N ASP A 386 -15.51 4.21 -15.11
CA ASP A 386 -16.40 4.29 -16.26
C ASP A 386 -15.82 3.56 -17.47
N ALA A 387 -14.50 3.65 -17.70
CA ALA A 387 -13.83 2.93 -18.78
C ALA A 387 -13.90 1.40 -18.61
N ILE A 388 -13.71 0.89 -17.39
CA ILE A 388 -13.85 -0.55 -17.10
C ILE A 388 -15.30 -1.01 -17.24
N LEU A 389 -16.25 -0.24 -16.72
CA LEU A 389 -17.68 -0.58 -16.79
C LEU A 389 -18.24 -0.50 -18.22
N ALA A 390 -17.61 0.27 -19.10
CA ALA A 390 -17.93 0.32 -20.53
C ALA A 390 -17.35 -0.86 -21.34
N ASP A 391 -16.38 -1.62 -20.80
CA ASP A 391 -15.82 -2.83 -21.40
C ASP A 391 -16.59 -4.07 -20.89
N PRO A 392 -17.48 -4.69 -21.69
CA PRO A 392 -18.33 -5.78 -21.20
C PRO A 392 -17.54 -6.98 -20.67
N LYS A 393 -16.36 -7.26 -21.24
CA LYS A 393 -15.54 -8.40 -20.82
C LYS A 393 -15.02 -8.21 -19.40
N ARG A 394 -14.55 -7.00 -19.08
CA ARG A 394 -13.97 -6.68 -17.77
C ARG A 394 -15.05 -6.30 -16.76
N ALA A 395 -16.12 -5.64 -17.20
CA ALA A 395 -17.28 -5.36 -16.38
C ALA A 395 -17.95 -6.64 -15.86
N ALA A 396 -17.89 -7.75 -16.61
CA ALA A 396 -18.40 -9.06 -16.17
C ALA A 396 -17.63 -9.66 -14.98
N VAL A 397 -16.38 -9.24 -14.75
CA VAL A 397 -15.54 -9.68 -13.62
C VAL A 397 -15.85 -8.87 -12.35
N VAL A 398 -16.47 -7.70 -12.48
CA VAL A 398 -16.76 -6.79 -11.36
C VAL A 398 -18.13 -7.10 -10.76
N ASP A 399 -18.19 -7.38 -9.47
CA ASP A 399 -19.46 -7.60 -8.76
C ASP A 399 -19.92 -6.37 -7.96
N ILE A 400 -18.98 -5.53 -7.53
CA ILE A 400 -19.23 -4.36 -6.69
C ILE A 400 -18.59 -3.12 -7.32
N ILE A 401 -19.36 -2.05 -7.45
CA ILE A 401 -18.88 -0.71 -7.82
C ILE A 401 -18.65 0.07 -6.52
N ASP A 402 -17.39 0.33 -6.18
CA ASP A 402 -17.01 1.01 -4.95
C ASP A 402 -16.67 2.48 -5.19
N ILE A 403 -17.59 3.37 -4.84
CA ILE A 403 -17.43 4.82 -4.99
C ILE A 403 -16.63 5.36 -3.81
N ARG A 404 -15.31 5.47 -3.98
CA ARG A 404 -14.35 5.85 -2.93
C ARG A 404 -13.45 7.04 -3.31
N TYR A 405 -12.98 7.10 -4.56
CA TYR A 405 -11.98 8.08 -5.01
C TYR A 405 -12.53 9.21 -5.88
N TRP A 406 -13.85 9.30 -5.98
CA TRP A 406 -14.58 10.38 -6.64
C TRP A 406 -15.94 10.56 -5.98
N HIS A 407 -16.56 11.73 -6.13
CA HIS A 407 -17.92 11.97 -5.65
C HIS A 407 -18.57 13.17 -6.35
N TYR A 408 -19.91 13.17 -6.42
CA TYR A 408 -20.65 14.38 -6.72
C TYR A 408 -20.55 15.36 -5.55
N LYS A 409 -20.53 16.65 -5.86
CA LYS A 409 -20.57 17.75 -4.90
C LYS A 409 -21.66 18.73 -5.32
N THR A 410 -22.12 19.56 -4.38
CA THR A 410 -23.27 20.47 -4.62
C THR A 410 -23.10 21.40 -5.82
N ASP A 411 -21.85 21.66 -6.24
CA ASP A 411 -21.48 22.52 -7.36
C ASP A 411 -20.76 21.78 -8.51
N GLY A 412 -20.86 20.44 -8.60
CA GLY A 412 -20.29 19.66 -9.70
C GLY A 412 -19.81 18.26 -9.30
N VAL A 413 -18.62 17.88 -9.75
CA VAL A 413 -18.01 16.58 -9.43
C VAL A 413 -16.57 16.77 -8.96
N PHE A 414 -16.15 15.99 -7.96
CA PHE A 414 -14.74 15.76 -7.66
C PHE A 414 -14.37 14.41 -8.28
N ALA A 415 -13.66 14.44 -9.40
CA ALA A 415 -13.25 13.27 -10.17
C ALA A 415 -11.80 13.45 -10.61
N PRO A 416 -10.81 13.14 -9.74
CA PRO A 416 -9.41 13.11 -10.16
C PRO A 416 -9.22 12.08 -11.28
N GLU A 417 -8.31 12.35 -12.22
CA GLU A 417 -7.95 11.40 -13.28
C GLU A 417 -7.02 10.31 -12.75
N GLY A 418 -7.19 9.08 -13.23
CA GLY A 418 -6.32 7.96 -12.92
C GLY A 418 -4.93 8.08 -13.57
N GLY A 419 -3.92 7.47 -12.97
CA GLY A 419 -2.59 7.35 -13.56
C GLY A 419 -1.75 8.63 -13.56
N LYS A 420 -2.15 9.66 -12.80
CA LYS A 420 -1.43 10.94 -12.72
C LYS A 420 -0.30 10.97 -11.70
N ASN A 421 0.11 9.82 -11.17
CA ASN A 421 1.16 9.68 -10.16
C ASN A 421 0.95 10.57 -8.92
N MET A 422 -0.31 10.75 -8.52
CA MET A 422 -0.69 11.54 -7.35
C MET A 422 -1.60 10.74 -6.43
N ALA A 423 -1.32 10.71 -5.13
CA ALA A 423 -2.19 10.05 -4.16
C ALA A 423 -3.53 10.81 -3.98
N PRO A 424 -4.60 10.15 -3.49
CA PRO A 424 -5.90 10.80 -3.25
C PRO A 424 -5.79 12.11 -2.46
N ARG A 425 -4.97 12.13 -1.41
CA ARG A 425 -4.73 13.33 -0.59
C ARG A 425 -4.04 14.46 -1.35
N GLN A 426 -3.19 14.14 -2.32
CA GLN A 426 -2.54 15.13 -3.15
C GLN A 426 -3.54 15.76 -4.13
N HIS A 427 -4.43 14.96 -4.73
CA HIS A 427 -5.54 15.48 -5.55
C HIS A 427 -6.48 16.38 -4.76
N MET A 428 -6.86 15.99 -3.54
CA MET A 428 -7.73 16.78 -2.67
C MET A 428 -7.15 18.16 -2.31
N ARG A 429 -5.82 18.33 -2.34
CA ARG A 429 -5.17 19.63 -2.12
C ARG A 429 -5.13 20.50 -3.37
N LYS A 430 -5.35 19.95 -4.55
CA LYS A 430 -5.28 20.66 -5.84
C LYS A 430 -6.65 20.94 -6.44
N MET A 431 -7.62 20.09 -6.16
CA MET A 431 -8.98 20.21 -6.66
C MET A 431 -9.90 20.60 -5.52
N LYS A 432 -10.92 21.41 -5.82
CA LYS A 432 -11.97 21.72 -4.85
C LYS A 432 -12.76 20.45 -4.54
N VAL A 433 -12.50 19.85 -3.38
CA VAL A 433 -13.15 18.62 -2.90
C VAL A 433 -14.66 18.82 -2.77
N GLY A 434 -15.08 20.01 -2.32
CA GLY A 434 -16.48 20.41 -2.23
C GLY A 434 -17.22 19.78 -1.05
N LYS A 435 -18.52 20.08 -0.98
CA LYS A 435 -19.45 19.53 0.01
C LYS A 435 -20.24 18.39 -0.64
N VAL A 436 -20.35 17.28 0.08
CA VAL A 436 -21.21 16.14 -0.27
C VAL A 436 -22.37 16.09 0.71
N THR A 437 -23.60 16.07 0.20
CA THR A 437 -24.82 15.79 0.98
C THR A 437 -25.39 14.42 0.58
N PHE A 438 -26.46 14.01 1.27
CA PHE A 438 -27.18 12.78 0.94
C PHE A 438 -27.63 12.77 -0.52
N THR A 439 -28.08 13.90 -1.06
CA THR A 439 -28.53 14.01 -2.46
C THR A 439 -27.41 13.66 -3.44
N GLU A 440 -26.20 14.17 -3.23
CA GLU A 440 -25.06 13.87 -4.11
C GLU A 440 -24.59 12.41 -3.99
N ALA A 441 -24.56 11.88 -2.76
CA ALA A 441 -24.22 10.48 -2.52
C ALA A 441 -25.27 9.55 -3.15
N TYR A 442 -26.57 9.84 -2.96
CA TYR A 442 -27.66 9.07 -3.55
C TYR A 442 -27.64 9.16 -5.07
N LYS A 443 -27.38 10.34 -5.64
CA LYS A 443 -27.21 10.49 -7.10
C LYS A 443 -26.09 9.58 -7.62
N ALA A 444 -24.94 9.57 -6.94
CA ALA A 444 -23.81 8.72 -7.33
C ALA A 444 -24.21 7.24 -7.32
N VAL A 445 -24.83 6.78 -6.23
CA VAL A 445 -25.23 5.37 -6.10
C VAL A 445 -26.34 5.00 -7.08
N HIS A 446 -27.38 5.82 -7.18
CA HIS A 446 -28.53 5.60 -8.05
C HIS A 446 -28.13 5.50 -9.52
N GLU A 447 -27.21 6.35 -9.98
CA GLU A 447 -26.71 6.32 -11.36
C GLU A 447 -26.17 4.95 -11.75
N TYR A 448 -25.30 4.36 -10.92
CA TYR A 448 -24.69 3.07 -11.24
C TYR A 448 -25.64 1.90 -10.99
N ARG A 449 -26.57 2.01 -10.03
CA ARG A 449 -27.63 1.00 -9.85
C ARG A 449 -28.57 0.91 -11.03
N GLN A 450 -28.91 2.05 -11.65
CA GLN A 450 -29.75 2.05 -12.84
C GLN A 450 -29.03 1.44 -14.04
N LYS A 451 -27.71 1.70 -14.17
CA LYS A 451 -26.90 1.17 -15.27
C LYS A 451 -26.54 -0.31 -15.09
N PHE A 452 -26.31 -0.75 -13.85
CA PHE A 452 -25.83 -2.09 -13.49
C PHE A 452 -26.65 -2.67 -12.32
N PRO A 453 -27.93 -3.01 -12.53
CA PRO A 453 -28.83 -3.45 -11.45
C PRO A 453 -28.39 -4.76 -10.77
N GLU A 454 -27.56 -5.56 -11.43
CA GLU A 454 -27.00 -6.80 -10.92
C GLU A 454 -25.80 -6.59 -9.97
N LYS A 455 -25.11 -5.44 -10.07
CA LYS A 455 -23.90 -5.15 -9.29
C LYS A 455 -24.23 -4.43 -8.01
N ALA A 456 -23.55 -4.78 -6.92
CA ALA A 456 -23.66 -3.99 -5.69
C ALA A 456 -22.96 -2.63 -5.87
N VAL A 457 -23.47 -1.60 -5.20
CA VAL A 457 -22.86 -0.27 -5.21
C VAL A 457 -22.61 0.16 -3.77
N THR A 458 -21.36 0.47 -3.46
CA THR A 458 -20.92 0.96 -2.14
C THR A 458 -20.45 2.40 -2.24
N PHE A 459 -20.50 3.13 -1.12
CA PHE A 459 -20.09 4.53 -1.04
C PHE A 459 -19.19 4.75 0.18
N TYR A 460 -17.90 4.89 -0.07
CA TYR A 460 -16.85 5.15 0.93
C TYR A 460 -16.11 6.48 0.68
N ALA A 461 -16.69 7.35 -0.16
CA ALA A 461 -16.13 8.66 -0.46
C ALA A 461 -16.32 9.67 0.69
N GLN A 462 -16.14 10.95 0.41
CA GLN A 462 -16.16 12.02 1.41
C GLN A 462 -17.43 11.99 2.28
N ASN A 463 -17.28 12.29 3.57
CA ASN A 463 -18.33 12.26 4.60
C ASN A 463 -18.87 10.85 4.93
N TYR A 464 -18.20 9.77 4.53
CA TYR A 464 -18.41 8.46 5.15
C TYR A 464 -18.08 8.53 6.66
N PRO A 465 -18.89 7.91 7.56
CA PRO A 465 -20.06 7.08 7.29
C PRO A 465 -21.40 7.83 7.26
N ALA A 466 -21.42 9.16 7.41
CA ALA A 466 -22.66 9.94 7.52
C ALA A 466 -23.58 9.80 6.29
N MET A 467 -23.02 9.48 5.12
CA MET A 467 -23.76 9.27 3.87
C MET A 467 -24.09 7.80 3.59
N GLY A 468 -23.80 6.88 4.52
CA GLY A 468 -23.93 5.43 4.30
C GLY A 468 -25.33 4.98 3.91
N TRP A 469 -26.39 5.68 4.37
CA TRP A 469 -27.78 5.37 4.01
C TRP A 469 -28.12 5.62 2.54
N ALA A 470 -27.30 6.38 1.80
CA ALA A 470 -27.54 6.64 0.38
C ALA A 470 -27.40 5.38 -0.49
N VAL A 471 -26.87 4.28 0.09
CA VAL A 471 -26.84 2.96 -0.54
C VAL A 471 -28.12 2.16 -0.33
N PHE A 472 -29.20 2.72 0.20
CA PHE A 472 -30.52 2.07 0.25
C PHE A 472 -31.52 2.88 -0.55
#